data_AF-A0A2W2LUC1-F1
#
_entry.id   AF-A0A2W2LUC1-F1
#
_cell.length_a   1.000
_cell.length_b   1.000
_cell.length_c   1.000
_cell.angle_alpha   90.00
_cell.angle_beta   90.00
_cell.angle_gamma   90.00
#
_symmetry.space_group_name_H-M   'P 1'
#
loop_
_entity.id
_entity.type
_entity.pdbx_description
1 polymer ?
#
loop_
_entity_poly.entity_id
_entity_poly.type
_entity_poly.pdbx_seq_one_letter_code
_entity_poly.pdbx_strand_id
1 'polypeptide(L)'
;MPPPPPPLGRGRKRAAQTFDAALDDTELVAARAALAQGRWQAVRSLLARTGDDWDRRGHRVTVLAEESHAAAWAREWLLAEPESADASLLLGMALVQGALRGRDKPGPAREACRAAAALAPADPTPWLGLLLLERGLGGEEDVARLFDKVRHRHP
;
A
#
# COMPACT_ATOMS: atom_id res chain seq x y z
N MET A 1 34.84 -44.55 31.72
CA MET A 1 34.82 -43.51 30.67
C MET A 1 33.36 -43.27 30.30
N PRO A 2 32.77 -42.10 30.60
CA PRO A 2 31.40 -41.80 30.19
C PRO A 2 31.32 -41.59 28.66
N PRO A 3 30.22 -41.99 28.01
CA PRO A 3 30.06 -41.80 26.57
C PRO A 3 29.91 -40.30 26.22
N PRO A 4 30.36 -39.87 25.03
CA PRO A 4 30.25 -38.49 24.60
C PRO A 4 28.78 -38.07 24.41
N PRO A 5 28.44 -36.79 24.64
CA PRO A 5 27.07 -36.29 24.45
C PRO A 5 26.64 -36.38 22.98
N PRO A 6 25.34 -36.56 22.71
CA PRO A 6 24.82 -36.65 21.34
C PRO A 6 25.05 -35.33 20.58
N PRO A 7 25.25 -35.39 19.26
CA PRO A 7 25.50 -34.20 18.45
C PRO A 7 24.27 -33.28 18.49
N LEU A 8 24.53 -31.98 18.67
CA LEU A 8 23.51 -30.94 18.65
C LEU A 8 22.74 -31.00 17.32
N GLY A 9 21.45 -31.34 17.40
CA GLY A 9 20.57 -31.46 16.24
C GLY A 9 20.56 -30.17 15.41
N ARG A 10 20.48 -30.35 14.09
CA ARG A 10 20.45 -29.25 13.10
C ARG A 10 19.44 -28.18 13.55
N GLY A 11 19.94 -26.95 13.69
CA GLY A 11 19.15 -25.78 14.08
C GLY A 11 17.88 -25.71 13.22
N ARG A 12 16.73 -25.83 13.89
CA ARG A 12 15.41 -25.60 13.31
C ARG A 12 15.48 -24.21 12.68
N LYS A 13 15.53 -24.10 11.34
CA LYS A 13 15.37 -22.82 10.65
C LYS A 13 14.12 -22.19 11.25
N ARG A 14 14.27 -21.14 12.06
CA ARG A 14 13.12 -20.38 12.56
C ARG A 14 12.37 -19.96 11.31
N ALA A 15 11.18 -20.53 11.09
CA ALA A 15 10.24 -19.93 10.17
C ALA A 15 10.12 -18.49 10.65
N ALA A 16 10.54 -17.53 9.82
CA ALA A 16 10.37 -16.13 10.14
C ALA A 16 8.88 -15.98 10.49
N GLN A 17 8.59 -15.50 11.70
CA GLN A 17 7.23 -15.26 12.12
C GLN A 17 6.73 -14.14 11.22
N THR A 18 5.95 -14.47 10.20
CA THR A 18 5.39 -13.48 9.28
C THR A 18 4.27 -12.79 10.01
N PHE A 19 4.52 -11.57 10.47
CA PHE A 19 3.49 -10.72 11.05
C PHE A 19 2.49 -10.32 9.96
N ASP A 20 1.21 -10.26 10.32
CA ASP A 20 0.21 -9.67 9.43
C ASP A 20 0.50 -8.17 9.29
N ALA A 21 0.61 -7.69 8.05
CA ALA A 21 0.85 -6.30 7.72
C ALA A 21 -0.26 -5.36 8.24
N ALA A 22 -1.43 -5.88 8.64
CA ALA A 22 -2.52 -5.09 9.21
C ALA A 22 -2.30 -4.67 10.68
N LEU A 23 -1.28 -5.18 11.38
CA LEU A 23 -0.90 -4.74 12.74
C LEU A 23 -2.10 -4.61 13.72
N ASP A 24 -2.90 -5.67 13.84
CA ASP A 24 -4.13 -5.75 14.65
C ASP A 24 -5.30 -4.83 14.21
N ASP A 25 -5.20 -4.13 13.09
CA ASP A 25 -6.32 -3.43 12.47
C ASP A 25 -7.32 -4.43 11.88
N THR A 26 -8.24 -4.88 12.73
CA THR A 26 -9.26 -5.87 12.38
C THR A 26 -10.20 -5.41 11.26
N GLU A 27 -10.48 -4.11 11.15
CA GLU A 27 -11.28 -3.57 10.06
C GLU A 27 -10.53 -3.65 8.71
N LEU A 28 -9.23 -3.37 8.72
CA LEU A 28 -8.36 -3.53 7.55
C LEU A 28 -8.28 -5.00 7.12
N VAL A 29 -8.12 -5.93 8.07
CA VAL A 29 -8.13 -7.38 7.77
C VAL A 29 -9.45 -7.77 7.08
N ALA A 30 -10.59 -7.33 7.62
CA ALA A 30 -11.90 -7.63 7.05
C ALA A 30 -12.08 -7.02 5.64
N ALA A 31 -11.65 -5.77 5.44
CA ALA A 31 -11.72 -5.09 4.15
C ALA A 31 -10.79 -5.74 3.11
N ARG A 32 -9.59 -6.16 3.50
CA ARG A 32 -8.65 -6.89 2.65
C ARG A 32 -9.22 -8.24 2.21
N ALA A 33 -9.79 -9.00 3.13
CA ALA A 33 -10.47 -10.26 2.82
C ALA A 33 -11.68 -10.06 1.87
N ALA A 34 -12.43 -8.97 2.05
CA ALA A 34 -13.52 -8.61 1.15
C ALA A 34 -13.03 -8.18 -0.24
N LEU A 35 -11.94 -7.39 -0.30
CA LEU A 35 -11.31 -6.96 -1.55
C LEU A 35 -10.79 -8.15 -2.36
N ALA A 36 -10.20 -9.15 -1.70
CA ALA A 36 -9.77 -10.40 -2.35
C ALA A 36 -10.94 -11.15 -3.02
N GLN A 37 -12.18 -10.91 -2.59
CA GLN A 37 -13.41 -11.47 -3.15
C GLN A 37 -14.13 -10.51 -4.12
N GLY A 38 -13.50 -9.41 -4.51
CA GLY A 38 -14.08 -8.39 -5.42
C GLY A 38 -15.08 -7.44 -4.78
N ARG A 39 -15.22 -7.46 -3.45
CA ARG A 39 -16.17 -6.60 -2.71
C ARG A 39 -15.52 -5.27 -2.31
N TRP A 40 -15.18 -4.45 -3.31
CA TRP A 40 -14.50 -3.15 -3.11
C TRP A 40 -15.31 -2.15 -2.25
N GLN A 41 -16.62 -2.32 -2.11
CA GLN A 41 -17.48 -1.47 -1.27
C GLN A 41 -17.08 -1.53 0.22
N ALA A 42 -16.47 -2.63 0.67
CA ALA A 42 -15.93 -2.75 2.02
C ALA A 42 -14.73 -1.81 2.23
N VAL A 43 -13.86 -1.71 1.23
CA VAL A 43 -12.72 -0.77 1.22
C VAL A 43 -13.22 0.66 1.17
N ARG A 44 -14.17 0.97 0.29
CA ARG A 44 -14.84 2.29 0.25
C ARG A 44 -15.35 2.72 1.62
N SER A 45 -16.08 1.84 2.29
CA SER A 45 -16.65 2.12 3.61
C SER A 45 -15.57 2.31 4.67
N LEU A 46 -14.47 1.54 4.59
CA LEU A 46 -13.33 1.67 5.49
C LEU A 46 -12.62 3.02 5.32
N LEU A 47 -12.31 3.41 4.09
CA LEU A 47 -11.58 4.65 3.79
C LEU A 47 -12.42 5.89 4.13
N ALA A 48 -13.72 5.86 3.82
CA ALA A 48 -14.65 6.93 4.22
C ALA A 48 -14.70 7.12 5.75
N ARG A 49 -14.66 6.05 6.55
CA ARG A 49 -14.60 6.15 8.02
C ARG A 49 -13.21 6.54 8.55
N THR A 50 -12.15 6.21 7.82
CA THR A 50 -10.78 6.60 8.17
C THR A 50 -10.61 8.11 8.04
N GLY A 51 -11.24 8.71 7.02
CA GLY A 51 -11.20 10.14 6.77
C GLY A 51 -9.75 10.63 6.63
N ASP A 52 -9.43 11.63 7.46
CA ASP A 52 -8.18 12.40 7.41
C ASP A 52 -7.17 11.97 8.49
N ASP A 53 -7.36 10.81 9.14
CA ASP A 53 -6.31 10.16 9.93
C ASP A 53 -5.22 9.67 8.96
N TRP A 54 -4.31 10.57 8.57
CA TRP A 54 -3.39 10.37 7.46
C TRP A 54 -2.43 9.20 7.67
N ASP A 55 -1.96 8.99 8.90
CA ASP A 55 -1.12 7.84 9.24
C ASP A 55 -1.89 6.53 9.05
N ARG A 56 -3.10 6.45 9.60
CA ARG A 56 -3.95 5.26 9.45
C ARG A 56 -4.38 5.04 8.01
N ARG A 57 -4.72 6.11 7.29
CA ARG A 57 -5.11 6.08 5.88
C ARG A 57 -3.96 5.58 5.02
N GLY A 58 -2.76 6.15 5.20
CA GLY A 58 -1.56 5.74 4.49
C GLY A 58 -1.21 4.27 4.75
N HIS A 59 -1.30 3.83 6.00
CA HIS A 59 -1.13 2.42 6.37
C HIS A 59 -2.16 1.51 5.68
N ARG A 60 -3.45 1.78 5.85
CA ARG A 60 -4.54 0.96 5.30
C ARG A 60 -4.46 0.84 3.79
N VAL A 61 -4.26 1.95 3.08
CA VAL A 61 -4.15 1.94 1.62
C VAL A 61 -2.90 1.17 1.16
N THR A 62 -1.77 1.35 1.83
CA THR A 62 -0.53 0.63 1.48
C THR A 62 -0.73 -0.88 1.60
N VAL A 63 -1.36 -1.35 2.67
CA VAL A 63 -1.67 -2.78 2.87
C VAL A 63 -2.68 -3.30 1.84
N LEU A 64 -3.75 -2.54 1.56
CA LEU A 64 -4.75 -2.94 0.57
C LEU A 64 -4.19 -2.99 -0.85
N ALA A 65 -3.26 -2.09 -1.18
CA ALA A 65 -2.61 -2.04 -2.50
C ALA A 65 -1.71 -3.24 -2.79
N GLU A 66 -1.31 -4.00 -1.77
CA GLU A 66 -0.51 -5.21 -1.96
C GLU A 66 -1.31 -6.37 -2.56
N GLU A 67 -2.65 -6.35 -2.42
CA GLU A 67 -3.55 -7.38 -2.92
C GLU A 67 -3.46 -7.54 -4.44
N SER A 68 -3.45 -8.80 -4.91
CA SER A 68 -3.14 -9.13 -6.30
C SER A 68 -4.07 -8.47 -7.33
N HIS A 69 -5.32 -8.23 -6.95
CA HIS A 69 -6.35 -7.64 -7.83
C HIS A 69 -6.77 -6.24 -7.41
N ALA A 70 -6.02 -5.57 -6.49
CA ALA A 70 -6.36 -4.23 -6.01
C ALA A 70 -6.55 -3.22 -7.15
N ALA A 71 -5.65 -3.22 -8.14
CA ALA A 71 -5.74 -2.32 -9.28
C ALA A 71 -6.98 -2.58 -10.16
N ALA A 72 -7.37 -3.85 -10.33
CA ALA A 72 -8.57 -4.21 -11.11
C ALA A 72 -9.84 -3.74 -10.39
N TRP A 73 -9.96 -4.03 -9.10
CA TRP A 73 -11.11 -3.60 -8.30
C TRP A 73 -11.18 -2.08 -8.12
N ALA A 74 -10.05 -1.39 -8.01
CA ALA A 74 -10.02 0.07 -7.99
C ALA A 74 -10.52 0.67 -9.31
N ARG A 75 -10.22 0.05 -10.46
CA ARG A 75 -10.76 0.48 -11.76
C ARG A 75 -12.27 0.25 -11.85
N GLU A 76 -12.78 -0.88 -11.37
CA GLU A 76 -14.22 -1.10 -11.30
C GLU A 76 -14.92 -0.11 -10.38
N TRP A 77 -14.31 0.21 -9.24
CA TRP A 77 -14.82 1.26 -8.37
C TRP A 77 -14.85 2.61 -9.10
N LEU A 78 -13.81 2.99 -9.84
CA LEU A 78 -13.81 4.22 -10.64
C LEU A 78 -14.84 4.22 -11.78
N LEU A 79 -15.24 3.06 -12.32
CA LEU A 79 -16.35 3.00 -13.26
C LEU A 79 -17.68 3.35 -12.59
N ALA A 80 -17.86 2.96 -11.33
CA ALA A 80 -19.05 3.30 -10.54
C ALA A 80 -18.99 4.73 -9.97
N GLU A 81 -17.80 5.19 -9.58
CA GLU A 81 -17.56 6.49 -8.94
C GLU A 81 -16.31 7.18 -9.54
N PRO A 82 -16.44 7.83 -10.71
CA PRO A 82 -15.28 8.36 -11.46
C PRO A 82 -14.43 9.40 -10.73
N GLU A 83 -15.06 10.21 -9.89
CA GLU A 83 -14.40 11.29 -9.13
C GLU A 83 -13.97 10.85 -7.72
N SER A 84 -13.99 9.54 -7.44
CA SER A 84 -13.61 9.03 -6.13
C SER A 84 -12.10 9.17 -5.89
N ALA A 85 -11.73 10.09 -4.99
CA ALA A 85 -10.36 10.27 -4.54
C ALA A 85 -9.80 8.98 -3.89
N ASP A 86 -10.61 8.27 -3.11
CA ASP A 86 -10.22 7.01 -2.46
C ASP A 86 -9.92 5.91 -3.49
N ALA A 87 -10.75 5.79 -4.52
CA ALA A 87 -10.55 4.79 -5.58
C ALA A 87 -9.31 5.11 -6.42
N SER A 88 -9.11 6.38 -6.75
CA SER A 88 -7.94 6.87 -7.47
C SER A 88 -6.66 6.67 -6.66
N LEU A 89 -6.71 6.90 -5.35
CA LEU A 89 -5.60 6.65 -4.43
C LEU A 89 -5.25 5.15 -4.39
N LEU A 90 -6.24 4.26 -4.20
CA LEU A 90 -6.00 2.81 -4.20
C LEU A 90 -5.42 2.32 -5.53
N LEU A 91 -5.90 2.84 -6.67
CA LEU A 91 -5.35 2.52 -7.99
C LEU A 91 -3.89 2.95 -8.09
N GLY A 92 -3.56 4.19 -7.72
CA GLY A 92 -2.19 4.69 -7.74
C GLY A 92 -1.24 3.83 -6.92
N MET A 93 -1.63 3.52 -5.67
CA MET A 93 -0.82 2.69 -4.78
C MET A 93 -0.66 1.26 -5.29
N ALA A 94 -1.72 0.65 -5.85
CA ALA A 94 -1.63 -0.69 -6.42
C ALA A 94 -0.70 -0.75 -7.65
N LEU A 95 -0.71 0.30 -8.49
CA LEU A 95 0.23 0.42 -9.62
C LEU A 95 1.67 0.63 -9.16
N VAL A 96 1.90 1.39 -8.08
CA VAL A 96 3.23 1.52 -7.45
C VAL A 96 3.73 0.14 -7.01
N GLN A 97 2.90 -0.64 -6.31
CA GLN A 97 3.26 -2.00 -5.89
C GLN A 97 3.55 -2.93 -7.08
N GLY A 98 2.75 -2.84 -8.16
CA GLY A 98 3.00 -3.55 -9.41
C GLY A 98 4.35 -3.22 -10.05
N ALA A 99 4.70 -1.93 -10.11
CA ALA A 99 5.96 -1.46 -10.66
C ALA A 99 7.17 -1.88 -9.80
N LEU A 100 7.08 -1.74 -8.47
CA LEU A 100 8.14 -2.15 -7.54
C LEU A 100 8.41 -3.67 -7.59
N ARG A 101 7.38 -4.48 -7.91
CA ARG A 101 7.50 -5.93 -8.13
C ARG A 101 8.01 -6.29 -9.54
N GLY A 102 8.27 -5.30 -10.40
CA GLY A 102 8.70 -5.50 -11.79
C GLY A 102 7.61 -6.04 -12.71
N ARG A 103 6.34 -5.99 -12.31
CA ARG A 103 5.20 -6.47 -13.12
C ARG A 103 4.66 -5.40 -14.06
N ASP A 104 4.78 -4.13 -13.68
CA ASP A 104 4.23 -2.99 -14.40
C ASP A 104 5.29 -1.91 -14.65
N LYS A 105 4.99 -0.98 -15.57
CA LYS A 105 5.85 0.18 -15.82
C LYS A 105 5.61 1.27 -14.76
N PRO A 106 6.65 2.03 -14.35
CA PRO A 106 6.50 3.09 -13.35
C PRO A 106 5.71 4.32 -13.84
N GLY A 107 5.66 4.58 -15.16
CA GLY A 107 4.95 5.72 -15.74
C GLY A 107 3.48 5.82 -15.33
N PRO A 108 2.66 4.79 -15.59
CA PRO A 108 1.25 4.76 -15.16
C PRO A 108 1.06 4.93 -13.65
N ALA A 109 1.96 4.39 -12.82
CA ALA A 109 1.90 4.56 -11.37
C ALA A 109 2.09 6.05 -10.98
N ARG A 110 3.05 6.74 -11.61
CA ARG A 110 3.27 8.18 -11.39
C ARG A 110 2.05 9.01 -11.77
N GLU A 111 1.46 8.73 -12.92
CA GLU A 111 0.27 9.43 -13.40
C GLU A 111 -0.92 9.23 -12.47
N ALA A 112 -1.19 7.99 -12.06
CA ALA A 112 -2.28 7.67 -11.16
C ALA A 112 -2.13 8.31 -9.78
N CYS A 113 -0.93 8.28 -9.18
CA CYS A 113 -0.68 8.97 -7.91
C CYS A 113 -0.84 10.49 -8.03
N ARG A 114 -0.41 11.11 -9.13
CA ARG A 114 -0.63 12.55 -9.36
C ARG A 114 -2.11 12.89 -9.55
N ALA A 115 -2.87 12.04 -10.24
CA ALA A 115 -4.31 12.21 -10.37
C ALA A 115 -5.01 12.12 -9.01
N ALA A 116 -4.65 11.14 -8.17
CA ALA A 116 -5.16 11.04 -6.81
C ALA A 116 -4.81 12.28 -5.96
N ALA A 117 -3.58 12.79 -6.08
CA ALA A 117 -3.15 14.01 -5.39
C ALA A 117 -3.92 15.26 -5.84
N ALA A 118 -4.37 15.31 -7.09
CA ALA A 118 -5.18 16.42 -7.60
C ALA A 118 -6.61 16.39 -7.02
N LEU A 119 -7.18 15.20 -6.83
CA LEU A 119 -8.53 15.03 -6.27
C LEU A 119 -8.56 15.28 -4.75
N ALA A 120 -7.49 14.95 -4.03
CA ALA A 120 -7.36 15.20 -2.59
C ALA A 120 -6.03 15.91 -2.25
N PRO A 121 -5.93 17.23 -2.47
CA PRO A 121 -4.66 17.97 -2.34
C PRO A 121 -4.04 17.95 -0.94
N ALA A 122 -4.85 17.78 0.10
CA ALA A 122 -4.41 17.70 1.49
C ALA A 122 -3.87 16.32 1.87
N ASP A 123 -4.28 15.26 1.17
CA ASP A 123 -3.89 13.89 1.48
C ASP A 123 -2.39 13.68 1.14
N PRO A 124 -1.54 13.30 2.10
CA PRO A 124 -0.13 13.02 1.86
C PRO A 124 0.09 11.66 1.16
N THR A 125 -0.88 10.75 1.19
CA THR A 125 -0.71 9.35 0.77
C THR A 125 -0.32 9.17 -0.70
N PRO A 126 -0.88 9.91 -1.67
CA PRO A 126 -0.42 9.82 -3.06
C PRO A 126 1.07 10.18 -3.22
N TRP A 127 1.58 11.12 -2.41
CA TRP A 127 2.99 11.52 -2.41
C TRP A 127 3.87 10.46 -1.74
N LEU A 128 3.37 9.77 -0.71
CA LEU A 128 4.02 8.59 -0.15
C LEU A 128 4.17 7.49 -1.21
N GLY A 129 3.14 7.24 -2.02
CA GLY A 129 3.21 6.29 -3.14
C GLY A 129 4.31 6.63 -4.15
N LEU A 130 4.37 7.90 -4.57
CA LEU A 130 5.44 8.40 -5.44
C LEU A 130 6.82 8.25 -4.78
N LEU A 131 6.95 8.59 -3.50
CA LEU A 131 8.21 8.49 -2.76
C LEU A 131 8.72 7.04 -2.71
N LEU A 132 7.83 6.09 -2.43
CA LEU A 132 8.16 4.66 -2.45
C LEU A 132 8.62 4.20 -3.84
N LEU A 133 7.95 4.67 -4.90
CA LEU A 133 8.30 4.35 -6.27
C LEU A 133 9.69 4.89 -6.64
N GLU A 134 9.95 6.18 -6.38
CA GLU A 134 11.25 6.79 -6.75
C GLU A 134 12.40 6.28 -5.88
N ARG A 135 12.14 5.92 -4.62
CA ARG A 135 13.14 5.25 -3.78
C ARG A 135 13.57 3.91 -4.37
N GLY A 136 12.66 3.19 -5.03
CA GLY A 136 12.96 1.89 -5.63
C GLY A 136 13.49 1.96 -7.07
N LEU A 137 12.99 2.89 -7.88
CA LEU A 137 13.19 2.91 -9.34
C LEU A 137 13.61 4.28 -9.91
N GLY A 138 13.76 5.29 -9.06
CA GLY A 138 13.99 6.69 -9.45
C GLY A 138 15.36 7.23 -9.06
N GLY A 139 15.46 8.57 -9.07
CA GLY A 139 16.67 9.30 -8.68
C GLY A 139 16.56 9.96 -7.30
N GLU A 140 17.71 10.23 -6.68
CA GLU A 140 17.80 10.82 -5.33
C GLU A 140 17.14 12.22 -5.23
N GLU A 141 17.26 13.05 -6.27
CA GLU A 141 16.61 14.36 -6.32
C GLU A 141 15.07 14.25 -6.28
N ASP A 142 14.51 13.25 -6.98
CA ASP A 142 13.06 13.02 -6.99
C ASP A 142 12.57 12.57 -5.61
N VAL A 143 13.36 11.72 -4.92
CA VAL A 143 13.08 11.26 -3.56
C VAL A 143 13.04 12.44 -2.58
N ALA A 144 14.07 13.31 -2.59
CA ALA A 144 14.11 14.48 -1.72
C ALA A 144 12.90 15.40 -1.95
N ARG A 145 12.60 15.71 -3.21
CA ARG A 145 11.46 16.57 -3.58
C ARG A 145 10.11 15.98 -3.15
N LEU A 146 9.94 14.66 -3.25
CA LEU A 146 8.70 13.99 -2.85
C LEU A 146 8.55 13.89 -1.34
N PHE A 147 9.66 13.68 -0.62
CA PHE A 147 9.67 13.72 0.83
C PHE A 147 9.21 15.08 1.37
N ASP A 148 9.66 16.18 0.77
CA ASP A 148 9.20 17.52 1.12
C ASP A 148 7.68 17.69 0.91
N LYS A 149 7.12 17.10 -0.15
CA LYS A 149 5.67 17.13 -0.41
C LYS A 149 4.86 16.39 0.66
N VAL A 150 5.39 15.28 1.18
CA VAL A 150 4.79 14.54 2.30
C VAL A 150 4.86 15.38 3.57
N ARG A 151 6.06 15.88 3.94
CA ARG A 151 6.26 16.71 5.15
C ARG A 151 5.42 17.98 5.16
N HIS A 152 5.23 18.61 3.99
CA HIS A 152 4.40 19.82 3.90
C HIS A 152 2.93 19.57 4.25
N ARG A 153 2.42 18.35 4.00
CA ARG A 153 1.03 17.96 4.25
C ARG A 153 0.83 17.31 5.61
N HIS A 154 1.85 16.60 6.09
CA HIS A 154 1.86 15.94 7.38
C HIS A 154 3.21 16.20 8.09
N PRO A 155 3.31 17.31 8.85
CA PRO A 155 4.57 17.80 9.42
C PRO A 155 5.12 16.97 10.57
#